data_AF-A0A6A5MWZ3-F1
#
_entry.id   AF-A0A6A5MWZ3-F1
#
_cell.length_a   1.000
_cell.length_b   1.000
_cell.length_c   1.000
_cell.angle_alpha   90.00
_cell.angle_beta   90.00
_cell.angle_gamma   90.00
#
_symmetry.space_group_name_H-M   'P 1'
#
loop_
_entity.id
_entity.type
_entity.pdbx_description
1 polymer ?
#
loop_
_entity_poly.entity_id
_entity_poly.type
_entity_poly.pdbx_seq_one_letter_code
_entity_poly.pdbx_strand_id
1 'polypeptide(L)'
;MASRLSKKADFQQLRSVTNSMAMNKASIIVDATRYIEELKQKVEGLNTELGASESSTSQNELPMVKVETLQRGFFINVFSEKNCPSMLVAILETFEELGLDVLDARVSCEDTFQLEAVGGENLENESIDAQVVKQAVLQAIKNMN
;
A
#
# COMPACT_ATOMS: atom_id res chain seq x y z
N MET A 1 39.48 -29.50 6.46
CA MET A 1 39.29 -28.74 5.19
C MET A 1 37.87 -28.19 5.04
N ALA A 2 36.82 -28.95 5.34
CA ALA A 2 35.41 -28.52 5.21
C ALA A 2 35.05 -27.18 5.90
N SER A 3 35.52 -26.94 7.13
CA SER A 3 35.18 -25.71 7.89
C SER A 3 35.74 -24.41 7.28
N ARG A 4 36.83 -24.48 6.49
CA ARG A 4 37.38 -23.31 5.79
C ARG A 4 36.61 -22.98 4.51
N LEU A 5 36.04 -24.00 3.86
CA LEU A 5 35.19 -23.84 2.68
C LEU A 5 33.84 -23.22 3.03
N SER A 6 33.23 -23.66 4.14
CA SER A 6 31.99 -23.08 4.68
C SER A 6 32.14 -21.58 4.96
N LYS A 7 33.21 -21.18 5.68
CA LYS A 7 33.46 -19.76 5.96
C LYS A 7 33.63 -18.92 4.69
N LYS A 8 34.25 -19.47 3.64
CA LYS A 8 34.42 -18.75 2.37
C LYS A 8 33.10 -18.52 1.65
N ALA A 9 32.19 -19.50 1.67
CA ALA A 9 30.86 -19.41 1.09
C ALA A 9 30.01 -18.36 1.82
N ASP A 10 29.99 -18.38 3.15
CA ASP A 10 29.24 -17.40 3.97
C ASP A 10 29.68 -15.97 3.68
N PHE A 11 30.98 -15.76 3.47
CA PHE A 11 31.55 -14.46 3.13
C PHE A 11 31.17 -13.98 1.72
N GLN A 12 31.06 -14.89 0.76
CA GLN A 12 30.63 -14.56 -0.60
C GLN A 12 29.15 -14.18 -0.61
N GLN A 13 28.32 -14.90 0.14
CA GLN A 13 26.91 -14.56 0.30
C GLN A 13 26.72 -13.20 0.98
N LEU A 14 27.48 -12.92 2.04
CA LEU A 14 27.40 -11.62 2.71
C LEU A 14 27.75 -10.48 1.74
N ARG A 15 28.83 -10.63 0.96
CA ARG A 15 29.23 -9.65 -0.07
C ARG A 15 28.16 -9.42 -1.14
N SER A 16 27.52 -10.48 -1.63
CA SER A 16 26.47 -10.34 -2.65
C SER A 16 25.24 -9.62 -2.11
N VAL A 17 24.84 -9.90 -0.87
CA VAL A 17 23.66 -9.27 -0.26
C VAL A 17 23.91 -7.81 0.09
N THR A 18 25.12 -7.48 0.54
CA THR A 18 25.49 -6.11 0.93
C THR A 18 26.06 -5.29 -0.24
N ASN A 19 26.00 -5.80 -1.47
CA ASN A 19 26.60 -5.19 -2.66
C ASN A 19 28.06 -4.73 -2.46
N SER A 20 28.87 -5.56 -1.77
CA SER A 20 30.26 -5.22 -1.40
C SER A 20 31.26 -6.08 -2.14
N MET A 21 32.29 -5.44 -2.69
CA MET A 21 33.47 -6.13 -3.26
C MET A 21 34.59 -6.35 -2.21
N ALA A 22 34.40 -5.85 -0.98
CA ALA A 22 35.46 -5.79 0.02
C ALA A 22 35.84 -7.17 0.54
N MET A 23 37.13 -7.38 0.83
CA MET A 23 37.63 -8.70 1.22
C MET A 23 37.58 -9.02 2.72
N ASN A 24 37.35 -8.00 3.56
CA ASN A 24 37.38 -8.09 5.02
C ASN A 24 36.04 -7.71 5.64
N LYS A 25 35.73 -8.22 6.85
CA LYS A 25 34.43 -8.01 7.50
C LYS A 25 34.13 -6.55 7.82
N ALA A 26 35.12 -5.79 8.28
CA ALA A 26 34.91 -4.40 8.67
C ALA A 26 34.49 -3.53 7.47
N SER A 27 35.17 -3.68 6.34
CA SER A 27 34.83 -3.00 5.08
C SER A 27 33.50 -3.48 4.51
N ILE A 28 33.18 -4.78 4.60
CA ILE A 28 31.86 -5.30 4.20
C ILE A 28 30.75 -4.65 5.03
N ILE A 29 30.95 -4.48 6.35
CA ILE A 29 29.97 -3.82 7.23
C ILE A 29 29.79 -2.35 6.83
N VAL A 30 30.88 -1.62 6.57
CA VAL A 30 30.80 -0.22 6.13
C VAL A 30 30.07 -0.09 4.79
N ASP A 31 30.38 -0.97 3.83
CA ASP A 31 29.69 -0.99 2.54
C ASP A 31 28.21 -1.37 2.70
N ALA A 32 27.89 -2.31 3.60
CA ALA A 32 26.50 -2.66 3.92
C ALA A 32 25.71 -1.48 4.47
N THR A 33 26.29 -0.71 5.40
CA THR A 33 25.64 0.49 5.95
C THR A 33 25.37 1.52 4.85
N ARG A 34 26.36 1.78 3.99
CA ARG A 34 26.20 2.68 2.83
C ARG A 34 25.10 2.18 1.90
N TYR A 35 25.10 0.89 1.58
CA TYR A 35 24.10 0.30 0.68
C TYR A 35 22.69 0.35 1.26
N ILE A 36 22.53 0.19 2.58
CA ILE A 36 21.23 0.38 3.26
C ILE A 36 20.76 1.84 3.13
N GLU A 37 21.66 2.82 3.29
CA GLU A 37 21.33 4.24 3.11
C GLU A 37 20.94 4.55 1.66
N GLU A 38 21.67 4.02 0.67
CA GLU A 38 21.34 4.14 -0.75
C GLU A 38 19.97 3.52 -1.07
N LEU A 39 19.69 2.33 -0.54
CA LEU A 39 18.39 1.69 -0.71
C LEU A 39 17.27 2.50 -0.05
N LYS A 40 17.50 3.05 1.14
CA LYS A 40 16.55 3.95 1.80
C LYS A 40 16.24 5.17 0.95
N GLN A 41 17.26 5.85 0.44
CA GLN A 41 17.09 7.01 -0.44
C GLN A 41 16.38 6.64 -1.73
N LYS A 42 16.67 5.47 -2.31
CA LYS A 42 16.00 4.99 -3.52
C LYS A 42 14.52 4.69 -3.27
N VAL A 43 14.19 4.08 -2.13
CA VAL A 43 12.79 3.86 -1.72
C VAL A 43 12.08 5.19 -1.49
N GLU A 44 12.69 6.13 -0.80
CA GLU A 44 12.12 7.47 -0.57
C GLU A 44 11.91 8.23 -1.87
N GLY A 45 12.88 8.16 -2.81
CA GLY A 45 12.77 8.76 -4.14
C GLY A 45 11.64 8.15 -4.97
N LEU A 46 11.53 6.81 -5.00
CA LEU A 46 10.42 6.13 -5.68
C LEU A 46 9.08 6.44 -5.02
N ASN A 47 9.02 6.52 -3.69
CA ASN A 47 7.82 6.92 -2.96
C ASN A 47 7.45 8.38 -3.24
N THR A 48 8.44 9.24 -3.48
CA THR A 48 8.24 10.63 -3.92
C THR A 48 7.80 10.73 -5.37
N GLU A 49 8.29 9.87 -6.27
CA GLU A 49 7.89 9.84 -7.68
C GLU A 49 6.45 9.29 -7.83
N LEU A 50 6.12 8.23 -7.10
CA LEU A 50 4.76 7.71 -6.98
C LEU A 50 3.85 8.74 -6.27
N GLY A 51 4.36 9.38 -5.22
CA GLY A 51 3.69 10.45 -4.47
C GLY A 51 3.70 11.83 -5.15
N ALA A 52 4.39 12.02 -6.28
CA ALA A 52 4.28 13.25 -7.07
C ALA A 52 3.05 13.20 -7.99
N SER A 53 2.55 12.00 -8.30
CA SER A 53 1.17 11.81 -8.77
C SER A 53 0.14 11.81 -7.65
N GLU A 54 0.54 11.44 -6.42
CA GLU A 54 -0.31 11.45 -5.22
C GLU A 54 0.25 12.38 -4.13
N SER A 55 0.34 13.68 -4.42
CA SER A 55 0.84 14.64 -3.43
C SER A 55 -0.05 14.63 -2.19
N SER A 56 0.59 14.56 -1.02
CA SER A 56 0.04 14.55 0.34
C SER A 56 -0.69 13.27 0.79
N THR A 57 0.01 12.37 1.47
CA THR A 57 -0.58 11.73 2.66
C THR A 57 0.52 11.33 3.62
N SER A 58 0.91 12.31 4.42
CA SER A 58 1.42 12.15 5.77
C SER A 58 0.72 10.96 6.45
N GLN A 59 1.47 10.16 7.18
CA GLN A 59 1.04 8.96 7.92
C GLN A 59 0.07 9.27 9.09
N ASN A 60 -0.86 10.22 8.94
CA ASN A 60 -1.77 10.73 9.98
C ASN A 60 -3.13 11.22 9.46
N GLU A 61 -3.49 11.05 8.18
CA GLU A 61 -4.85 11.40 7.72
C GLU A 61 -5.74 10.16 7.72
N LEU A 62 -6.34 9.89 8.88
CA LEU A 62 -7.49 9.00 8.96
C LEU A 62 -8.75 9.83 8.65
N PRO A 63 -9.70 9.28 7.88
CA PRO A 63 -9.79 7.92 7.36
C PRO A 63 -8.89 7.65 6.15
N MET A 64 -8.30 6.45 6.09
CA MET A 64 -7.46 6.00 4.97
C MET A 64 -8.30 5.22 3.96
N VAL A 65 -8.24 5.63 2.68
CA VAL A 65 -8.91 4.94 1.56
C VAL A 65 -7.89 4.70 0.46
N LYS A 66 -7.77 3.44 0.04
CA LYS A 66 -6.93 3.01 -1.06
C LYS A 66 -7.79 2.34 -2.12
N VAL A 67 -7.60 2.72 -3.38
CA VAL A 67 -8.28 2.14 -4.54
C VAL A 67 -7.24 1.68 -5.53
N GLU A 68 -7.32 0.43 -5.96
CA GLU A 68 -6.49 -0.16 -7.01
C GLU A 68 -7.38 -0.59 -8.17
N THR A 69 -7.03 -0.20 -9.39
CA THR A 69 -7.74 -0.65 -10.60
C THR A 69 -7.38 -2.10 -10.90
N LEU A 70 -8.40 -2.94 -11.08
CA LEU A 70 -8.29 -4.33 -11.49
C LEU A 70 -8.62 -4.48 -12.97
N GLN A 71 -8.44 -5.69 -13.52
CA GLN A 71 -8.79 -5.99 -14.91
C GLN A 71 -10.29 -5.83 -15.21
N ARG A 72 -11.14 -5.96 -14.19
CA ARG A 72 -12.61 -5.81 -14.27
C ARG A 72 -13.14 -5.13 -13.01
N GLY A 73 -12.82 -3.84 -12.82
CA GLY A 73 -13.29 -3.01 -11.72
C GLY A 73 -12.19 -2.60 -10.74
N PHE A 74 -12.46 -2.63 -9.43
CA PHE A 74 -11.61 -2.00 -8.40
C PHE A 74 -11.44 -2.87 -7.16
N PHE A 75 -10.27 -2.80 -6.55
CA PHE A 75 -10.05 -3.23 -5.17
C PHE A 75 -10.04 -2.00 -4.27
N ILE A 76 -10.91 -1.97 -3.27
CA ILE A 76 -11.14 -0.84 -2.38
C ILE A 76 -10.82 -1.28 -0.97
N ASN A 77 -9.91 -0.57 -0.31
CA ASN A 77 -9.54 -0.81 1.08
C ASN A 77 -9.76 0.47 1.88
N VAL A 78 -10.52 0.37 2.97
CA VAL A 78 -10.89 1.47 3.85
C VAL A 78 -10.49 1.12 5.27
N PHE A 79 -9.84 2.07 5.94
CA PHE A 79 -9.52 2.00 7.35
C PHE A 79 -9.87 3.31 8.07
N SER A 80 -10.55 3.19 9.21
CA SER A 80 -10.85 4.32 10.10
C SER A 80 -10.67 3.88 11.57
N GLU A 81 -10.00 4.70 12.36
CA GLU A 81 -9.86 4.50 13.82
C GLU A 81 -11.19 4.63 14.56
N LYS A 82 -12.17 5.31 13.99
CA LYS A 82 -13.52 5.42 14.53
C LYS A 82 -14.46 4.55 13.74
N ASN A 83 -15.31 3.80 14.44
CA ASN A 83 -16.46 3.13 13.87
C ASN A 83 -17.75 3.89 14.19
N CYS A 84 -18.51 4.28 13.16
CA CYS A 84 -19.80 4.95 13.28
C CYS A 84 -20.89 4.00 12.71
N PRO A 85 -22.06 3.85 13.36
CA PRO A 85 -23.08 2.86 12.96
C PRO A 85 -23.55 2.93 11.50
N SER A 86 -23.43 4.09 10.85
CA SER A 86 -23.90 4.31 9.47
C SER A 86 -22.78 4.39 8.44
N MET A 87 -21.52 4.20 8.84
CA MET A 87 -20.39 4.34 7.91
C MET A 87 -20.37 3.27 6.82
N LEU A 88 -20.69 2.02 7.16
CA LEU A 88 -20.81 0.96 6.15
C LEU A 88 -21.90 1.30 5.13
N VAL A 89 -23.04 1.79 5.61
CA VAL A 89 -24.19 2.14 4.76
C VAL A 89 -23.81 3.27 3.80
N ALA A 90 -23.21 4.34 4.31
CA ALA A 90 -22.77 5.47 3.48
C ALA A 90 -21.77 5.05 2.38
N ILE A 91 -20.85 4.12 2.70
CA ILE A 91 -19.89 3.60 1.71
C ILE A 91 -20.60 2.77 0.64
N LEU A 92 -21.55 1.90 1.03
CA LEU A 92 -22.30 1.08 0.08
C LEU A 92 -23.23 1.92 -0.81
N GLU A 93 -23.87 2.96 -0.26
CA GLU A 93 -24.64 3.93 -1.04
C GLU A 93 -23.75 4.63 -2.07
N THR A 94 -22.53 5.00 -1.68
CA THR A 94 -21.54 5.58 -2.61
C THR A 94 -21.18 4.61 -3.74
N PHE A 95 -21.05 3.31 -3.45
CA PHE A 95 -20.79 2.32 -4.49
C PHE A 95 -21.97 2.20 -5.46
N GLU A 96 -23.20 2.22 -4.97
CA GLU A 96 -24.41 2.20 -5.80
C GLU A 96 -24.52 3.46 -6.68
N GLU A 97 -24.25 4.64 -6.13
CA GLU A 97 -24.23 5.91 -6.89
C GLU A 97 -23.17 5.92 -7.98
N LEU A 98 -22.03 5.27 -7.74
CA LEU A 98 -20.97 5.08 -8.72
C LEU A 98 -21.25 3.90 -9.67
N GLY A 99 -22.34 3.14 -9.50
CA GLY A 99 -22.62 1.96 -10.33
C GLY A 99 -21.56 0.86 -10.20
N LEU A 100 -20.95 0.73 -9.02
CA LEU A 100 -19.99 -0.32 -8.69
C LEU A 100 -20.71 -1.53 -8.08
N ASP A 101 -20.68 -2.66 -8.77
CA ASP A 101 -21.23 -3.91 -8.25
C ASP A 101 -20.25 -4.56 -7.28
N VAL A 102 -20.64 -4.77 -6.02
CA VAL A 102 -19.76 -5.43 -5.05
C VAL A 102 -19.74 -6.95 -5.29
N LEU A 103 -18.60 -7.47 -5.75
CA LEU A 103 -18.39 -8.89 -6.06
C LEU A 103 -17.94 -9.70 -4.84
N ASP A 104 -17.07 -9.10 -4.02
CA ASP A 104 -16.59 -9.67 -2.76
C ASP A 104 -16.39 -8.54 -1.75
N ALA A 105 -16.65 -8.81 -0.48
CA ALA A 105 -16.42 -7.84 0.58
C ALA A 105 -16.14 -8.51 1.93
N ARG A 106 -15.22 -7.92 2.68
CA ARG A 106 -14.92 -8.24 4.07
C ARG A 106 -15.00 -6.99 4.89
N VAL A 107 -15.71 -7.06 6.01
CA VAL A 107 -15.90 -5.91 6.90
C VAL A 107 -15.67 -6.31 8.36
N SER A 108 -14.99 -5.42 9.09
CA SER A 108 -14.90 -5.45 10.54
C SER A 108 -15.38 -4.11 11.10
N CYS A 109 -16.27 -4.17 12.09
CA CYS A 109 -16.92 -3.01 12.71
C CYS A 109 -16.90 -3.12 14.24
N GLU A 110 -15.71 -3.34 14.82
CA GLU A 110 -15.53 -3.32 16.27
C GLU A 110 -15.26 -1.88 16.75
N ASP A 111 -14.16 -1.64 17.46
CA ASP A 111 -13.71 -0.30 17.84
C ASP A 111 -13.23 0.52 16.64
N THR A 112 -12.76 -0.18 15.60
CA THR A 112 -12.29 0.39 14.34
C THR A 112 -13.16 -0.09 13.18
N PHE A 113 -13.12 0.63 12.06
CA PHE A 113 -13.77 0.23 10.83
C PHE A 113 -12.74 -0.18 9.79
N GLN A 114 -12.92 -1.38 9.26
CA GLN A 114 -12.13 -1.94 8.16
C GLN A 114 -13.07 -2.51 7.12
N LEU A 115 -12.88 -2.11 5.87
CA LEU A 115 -13.61 -2.66 4.73
C LEU A 115 -12.62 -2.97 3.61
N GLU A 116 -12.68 -4.19 3.10
CA GLU A 116 -12.07 -4.60 1.85
C GLU A 116 -13.21 -4.99 0.90
N ALA A 117 -13.24 -4.41 -0.30
CA ALA A 117 -14.25 -4.69 -1.29
C ALA A 117 -13.64 -4.84 -2.68
N VAL A 118 -14.18 -5.78 -3.46
CA VAL A 118 -13.91 -5.95 -4.89
C VAL A 118 -15.14 -5.45 -5.63
N GLY A 119 -15.02 -4.29 -6.28
CA GLY A 119 -16.04 -3.75 -7.16
C GLY A 119 -15.85 -4.28 -8.58
N GLY A 120 -16.93 -4.73 -9.21
CA GLY A 120 -17.04 -4.96 -10.64
C GLY A 120 -17.46 -3.68 -11.34
N GLU A 121 -16.85 -3.42 -12.50
CA GLU A 121 -17.29 -2.34 -13.38
C GLU A 121 -18.51 -2.80 -14.18
N ASN A 122 -19.55 -1.98 -14.20
CA ASN A 122 -20.70 -2.23 -15.05
C ASN A 122 -20.35 -1.84 -16.50
N LEU A 123 -20.32 -2.82 -17.40
CA LEU A 123 -19.85 -2.67 -18.80
C LEU A 123 -20.66 -1.65 -19.63
N GLU A 124 -21.78 -1.17 -19.10
CA GLU A 124 -22.67 -0.21 -19.75
C GLU A 124 -22.36 1.27 -19.39
N ASN A 125 -21.49 1.52 -18.39
CA ASN A 125 -21.10 2.86 -17.97
C ASN A 125 -19.71 3.29 -18.48
N GLU A 126 -19.52 4.61 -18.60
CA GLU A 126 -18.23 5.24 -18.89
C GLU A 126 -17.22 4.84 -17.81
N SER A 127 -16.01 4.46 -18.20
CA SER A 127 -15.02 3.91 -17.27
C SER A 127 -14.72 4.90 -16.15
N ILE A 128 -15.01 4.51 -14.90
CA ILE A 128 -14.87 5.39 -13.75
C ILE A 128 -13.40 5.43 -13.33
N ASP A 129 -12.89 6.62 -13.04
CA ASP A 129 -11.51 6.76 -12.61
C ASP A 129 -11.33 6.35 -11.14
N ALA A 130 -10.25 5.63 -10.83
CA ALA A 130 -9.96 5.16 -9.47
C ALA A 130 -9.86 6.31 -8.45
N GLN A 131 -9.42 7.50 -8.88
CA GLN A 131 -9.37 8.67 -8.03
C GLN A 131 -10.77 9.19 -7.70
N VAL A 132 -11.73 9.11 -8.63
CA VAL A 132 -13.12 9.47 -8.37
C VAL A 132 -13.71 8.55 -7.31
N VAL A 133 -13.49 7.24 -7.42
CA VAL A 133 -13.91 6.26 -6.40
C VAL A 133 -13.28 6.59 -5.03
N LYS A 134 -11.96 6.81 -4.99
CA LYS A 134 -11.23 7.14 -3.76
C LYS A 134 -11.80 8.40 -3.09
N GLN A 135 -12.03 9.46 -3.86
CA GLN A 135 -12.57 10.72 -3.33
C GLN A 135 -14.01 10.57 -2.85
N ALA A 136 -14.88 9.87 -3.59
CA ALA A 136 -16.26 9.67 -3.20
C ALA A 136 -16.36 8.92 -1.86
N VAL A 137 -15.60 7.83 -1.71
CA VAL A 137 -15.57 7.05 -0.46
C VAL A 137 -14.98 7.88 0.70
N LEU A 138 -13.92 8.66 0.46
CA LEU A 138 -13.39 9.57 1.48
C LEU A 138 -14.41 10.61 1.93
N GLN A 139 -15.18 11.17 1.00
CA GLN A 139 -16.24 12.14 1.33
C GLN A 139 -17.36 11.48 2.12
N ALA A 140 -17.79 10.28 1.73
CA ALA A 140 -18.80 9.52 2.46
C ALA A 140 -18.40 9.34 3.94
N ILE A 141 -17.14 9.00 4.22
CA ILE A 141 -16.67 8.82 5.61
C ILE A 141 -16.55 10.16 6.33
N LYS A 142 -16.05 11.21 5.68
CA LYS A 142 -15.89 12.55 6.28
C LYS A 142 -17.22 13.19 6.66
N ASN A 143 -18.28 12.95 5.90
CA ASN A 143 -19.62 13.47 6.18
C ASN A 143 -20.29 12.81 7.39
N MET A 144 -19.71 11.75 7.94
CA MET A 144 -20.22 11.01 9.10
C MET A 144 -19.62 11.46 10.45
N ASN A 145 -18.74 12.47 10.46
CA ASN A 145 -17.96 12.89 11.62
C ASN A 145 -18.43 14.24 12.18
#